data_AF-A0A3D2BGE7-F1
#
_entry.id   AF-A0A3D2BGE7-F1
#
_cell.length_a   1.000
_cell.length_b   1.000
_cell.length_c   1.000
_cell.angle_alpha   90.00
_cell.angle_beta   90.00
_cell.angle_gamma   90.00
#
_symmetry.space_group_name_H-M   'P 1'
#
loop_
_entity.id
_entity.type
_entity.pdbx_description
1 polymer ?
#
loop_
_entity_poly.entity_id
_entity_poly.type
_entity_poly.pdbx_seq_one_letter_code
_entity_poly.pdbx_strand_id
1 'polypeptide(L)'
;MIKKSIDRTLIPIIISIALCLPTSVFATVELVAQKQPSKDDISYLKQDAPVFELTIPMLRANFNQRNPLLFLNEYKIITNNDITIPLVRAATRITPYLYSSAVLERGSEKIKSLQLTLIHTPESPEIEKQNLEIATKYITSFVAQFDVSITPTQIQEVLDLFAFKNNIPVYISHNVGAIRYIITNEGTQLTTFAIEPIKLSLNSNIDSAIP
;
A
#
# COMPACT_ATOMS: atom_id res chain seq x y z
N MET A 1 40.57 -22.46 72.12
CA MET A 1 40.09 -21.40 73.06
C MET A 1 39.09 -20.52 72.31
N ILE A 2 37.88 -20.24 72.82
CA ILE A 2 37.54 -19.33 73.94
C ILE A 2 37.88 -17.87 73.52
N LYS A 3 36.96 -16.89 73.44
CA LYS A 3 35.52 -16.75 73.84
C LYS A 3 34.89 -15.66 72.91
N LYS A 4 33.58 -15.62 72.57
CA LYS A 4 32.42 -14.99 73.29
C LYS A 4 32.78 -13.68 74.02
N SER A 5 32.01 -12.59 74.04
CA SER A 5 30.55 -12.36 74.18
C SER A 5 30.24 -10.87 73.83
N ILE A 6 29.04 -10.43 73.39
CA ILE A 6 27.73 -10.35 74.08
C ILE A 6 27.89 -9.57 75.43
N ASP A 7 27.13 -8.54 75.81
CA ASP A 7 25.82 -7.94 75.43
C ASP A 7 25.91 -6.39 75.69
N ARG A 8 24.94 -5.45 75.57
CA ARG A 8 23.49 -5.32 75.25
C ARG A 8 23.31 -3.90 74.61
N THR A 9 22.25 -3.07 74.56
CA THR A 9 20.83 -2.80 74.99
C THR A 9 20.23 -1.82 73.94
N LEU A 10 18.94 -1.47 73.80
CA LEU A 10 17.61 -1.94 74.23
C LEU A 10 16.57 -1.38 73.21
N ILE A 11 15.44 -2.06 73.00
CA ILE A 11 14.31 -1.57 72.16
C ILE A 11 13.13 -1.16 73.06
N PRO A 12 12.42 -0.08 72.70
CA PRO A 12 10.95 -0.10 72.78
C PRO A 12 10.28 0.26 71.43
N ILE A 13 9.09 -0.28 71.23
CA ILE A 13 8.28 -0.20 70.00
C ILE A 13 7.24 0.92 70.13
N ILE A 14 7.06 1.76 69.10
CA ILE A 14 5.75 2.31 68.73
C ILE A 14 5.57 2.18 67.22
N ILE A 15 4.37 1.76 66.81
CA ILE A 15 3.97 1.53 65.42
C ILE A 15 3.38 2.82 64.85
N SER A 16 3.67 3.13 63.58
CA SER A 16 2.79 3.99 62.77
C SER A 16 2.73 3.46 61.34
N ILE A 17 1.52 3.29 60.81
CA ILE A 17 1.25 2.63 59.53
C ILE A 17 1.07 3.70 58.46
N ALA A 18 1.96 3.72 57.46
CA ALA A 18 1.80 4.51 56.24
C ALA A 18 2.11 3.61 55.03
N LEU A 19 1.06 3.05 54.42
CA LEU A 19 1.20 2.05 53.35
C LEU A 19 1.52 2.72 52.00
N CYS A 20 2.80 3.02 51.76
CA CYS A 20 3.30 3.44 50.45
C CYS A 20 3.87 2.27 49.66
N LEU A 21 2.98 1.37 49.21
CA LEU A 21 3.26 0.57 48.02
C LEU A 21 3.44 1.54 46.84
N PRO A 22 4.55 1.49 46.08
CA PRO A 22 4.62 2.23 44.83
C PRO A 22 3.55 1.67 43.90
N THR A 23 2.55 2.47 43.54
CA THR A 23 1.61 2.13 42.49
C THR A 23 2.39 2.04 41.19
N SER A 24 2.72 0.81 40.80
CA SER A 24 3.26 0.51 39.48
C SER A 24 2.19 0.91 38.47
N VAL A 25 2.29 2.13 37.95
CA VAL A 25 1.45 2.62 36.87
C VAL A 25 1.59 1.61 35.75
N PHE A 26 0.52 0.88 35.47
CA PHE A 26 0.43 0.14 34.22
C PHE A 26 0.61 1.16 33.13
N ALA A 27 1.75 1.11 32.43
CA ALA A 27 1.96 1.93 31.27
C ALA A 27 0.80 1.63 30.33
N THR A 28 -0.08 2.61 30.12
CA THR A 28 -1.09 2.54 29.08
C THR A 28 -0.33 2.18 27.83
N VAL A 29 -0.66 1.05 27.20
CA VAL A 29 -0.19 0.80 25.85
C VAL A 29 -0.84 1.91 25.03
N GLU A 30 -0.07 2.95 24.71
CA GLU A 30 -0.40 3.81 23.59
C GLU A 30 -0.44 2.88 22.38
N LEU A 31 -1.67 2.48 22.04
CA LEU A 31 -1.97 1.83 20.79
C LEU A 31 -1.52 2.80 19.71
N VAL A 32 -0.29 2.60 19.21
CA VAL A 32 0.45 3.57 18.41
C VAL A 32 -0.48 4.13 17.36
N ALA A 33 -0.88 5.39 17.55
CA ALA A 33 -1.93 6.00 16.76
C ALA A 33 -1.47 5.93 15.30
N GLN A 34 -2.13 5.10 14.49
CA GLN A 34 -1.72 4.85 13.12
C GLN A 34 -1.73 6.20 12.40
N LYS A 35 -0.52 6.73 12.15
CA LYS A 35 -0.31 8.07 11.60
C LYS A 35 -1.13 8.16 10.32
N GLN A 36 -2.23 8.93 10.35
CA GLN A 36 -3.04 9.12 9.16
C GLN A 36 -2.12 9.66 8.05
N PRO A 37 -2.19 9.10 6.82
CA PRO A 37 -1.22 9.38 5.78
C PRO A 37 -1.16 10.88 5.51
N SER A 38 0.03 11.45 5.64
CA SER A 38 0.29 12.88 5.41
C SER A 38 -0.05 13.25 3.97
N LYS A 39 -0.49 14.51 3.77
CA LYS A 39 -1.14 15.00 2.55
C LYS A 39 -0.30 14.87 1.27
N ASP A 40 1.01 14.72 1.41
CA ASP A 40 1.98 14.71 0.31
C ASP A 40 2.36 13.29 -0.16
N ASP A 41 2.23 12.26 0.69
CA ASP A 41 2.67 10.89 0.41
C ASP A 41 1.56 10.00 -0.20
N ILE A 42 1.01 10.44 -1.33
CA ILE A 42 0.36 9.50 -2.27
C ILE A 42 1.36 9.21 -3.39
N SER A 43 2.26 8.25 -3.16
CA SER A 43 3.38 7.90 -4.07
C SER A 43 2.95 7.63 -5.53
N TYR A 44 1.68 7.27 -5.72
CA TYR A 44 0.99 6.96 -6.97
C TYR A 44 -0.15 7.96 -7.29
N LEU A 45 0.02 9.23 -6.93
CA LEU A 45 -0.77 10.33 -7.47
C LEU A 45 0.07 11.61 -7.64
N LYS A 46 0.55 11.88 -8.86
CA LYS A 46 1.06 13.21 -9.23
C LYS A 46 -0.06 14.25 -9.11
N GLN A 47 0.23 15.39 -8.46
CA GLN A 47 -0.74 16.47 -8.25
C GLN A 47 -1.36 16.98 -9.57
N ASP A 48 -0.51 17.24 -10.58
CA ASP A 48 -0.93 17.67 -11.93
C ASP A 48 -1.17 16.50 -12.90
N ALA A 49 -1.37 15.28 -12.39
CA ALA A 49 -1.80 14.17 -13.24
C ALA A 49 -3.18 14.48 -13.86
N PRO A 50 -3.42 14.11 -15.14
CA PRO A 50 -4.76 14.15 -15.73
C PRO A 50 -5.77 13.23 -15.02
N VAL A 51 -6.92 13.03 -15.67
CA VAL A 51 -7.85 11.93 -15.38
C VAL A 51 -7.84 10.96 -16.56
N PHE A 52 -8.13 9.68 -16.30
CA PHE A 52 -8.60 8.79 -17.35
C PHE A 52 -10.07 9.12 -17.67
N GLU A 53 -10.47 8.97 -18.93
CA GLU A 53 -11.88 9.04 -19.36
C GLU A 53 -12.65 7.75 -19.01
N LEU A 54 -12.44 7.27 -17.78
CA LEU A 54 -13.02 6.04 -17.21
C LEU A 54 -13.46 6.29 -15.77
N THR A 55 -14.70 5.91 -15.46
CA THR A 55 -15.19 5.77 -14.09
C THR A 55 -15.10 4.30 -13.64
N ILE A 56 -15.22 4.03 -12.34
CA ILE A 56 -15.14 2.65 -11.82
C ILE A 56 -16.23 1.71 -12.35
N PRO A 57 -17.50 2.11 -12.53
CA PRO A 57 -18.50 1.29 -13.20
C PRO A 57 -18.11 0.91 -14.63
N MET A 58 -17.57 1.86 -15.41
CA MET A 58 -17.09 1.61 -16.78
C MET A 58 -15.87 0.68 -16.79
N LEU A 59 -14.91 0.90 -15.89
CA LEU A 59 -13.74 0.03 -15.71
C LEU A 59 -14.19 -1.42 -15.45
N ARG A 60 -15.06 -1.63 -14.46
CA ARG A 60 -15.52 -2.96 -14.03
C ARG A 60 -16.34 -3.67 -15.11
N ALA A 61 -17.26 -2.96 -15.77
CA ALA A 61 -18.07 -3.54 -16.84
C ALA A 61 -17.19 -4.05 -18.00
N ASN A 62 -16.28 -3.21 -18.49
CA ASN A 62 -15.35 -3.56 -19.55
C ASN A 62 -14.38 -4.69 -19.13
N PHE A 63 -13.90 -4.66 -17.88
CA PHE A 63 -13.00 -5.69 -17.35
C PHE A 63 -13.68 -7.05 -17.28
N ASN A 64 -14.84 -7.14 -16.64
CA ASN A 64 -15.57 -8.39 -16.45
C ASN A 64 -16.11 -8.96 -17.78
N GLN A 65 -16.44 -8.10 -18.76
CA GLN A 65 -16.83 -8.53 -20.11
C GLN A 65 -15.66 -9.17 -20.87
N ARG A 66 -14.46 -8.59 -20.78
CA ARG A 66 -13.25 -9.07 -21.49
C ARG A 66 -12.58 -10.25 -20.81
N ASN A 67 -12.73 -10.38 -19.49
CA ASN A 67 -12.04 -11.35 -18.67
C ASN A 67 -13.04 -12.25 -17.91
N PRO A 68 -13.78 -13.15 -18.58
CA PRO A 68 -14.82 -13.98 -17.93
C PRO A 68 -14.31 -14.93 -16.84
N LEU A 69 -12.98 -15.08 -16.70
CA LEU A 69 -12.31 -15.88 -15.65
C LEU A 69 -11.65 -15.01 -14.55
N LEU A 70 -11.73 -13.67 -14.63
CA LEU A 70 -11.22 -12.72 -13.64
C LEU A 70 -12.36 -11.77 -13.25
N PHE A 71 -12.95 -11.94 -12.07
CA PHE A 71 -14.08 -11.12 -11.65
C PHE A 71 -13.65 -9.95 -10.75
N LEU A 72 -13.77 -8.74 -11.27
CA LEU A 72 -13.62 -7.52 -10.49
C LEU A 72 -14.95 -7.18 -9.80
N ASN A 73 -14.94 -7.18 -8.47
CA ASN A 73 -16.09 -6.89 -7.61
C ASN A 73 -16.46 -5.39 -7.62
N GLU A 74 -17.61 -5.04 -7.03
CA GLU A 74 -17.94 -3.63 -6.74
C GLU A 74 -16.88 -2.99 -5.84
N TYR A 75 -16.54 -1.73 -6.10
CA TYR A 75 -15.67 -0.94 -5.24
C TYR A 75 -16.52 -0.25 -4.18
N LYS A 76 -16.05 -0.28 -2.94
CA LYS A 76 -16.64 0.46 -1.82
C LYS A 76 -15.86 1.74 -1.60
N ILE A 77 -16.55 2.86 -1.42
CA ILE A 77 -15.92 4.13 -1.07
C ILE A 77 -15.24 3.99 0.30
N ILE A 78 -13.96 4.36 0.37
CA ILE A 78 -13.24 4.53 1.62
C ILE A 78 -13.60 5.93 2.12
N THR A 79 -14.41 6.01 3.18
CA THR A 79 -14.99 7.26 3.67
C THR A 79 -13.93 8.27 4.07
N ASN A 80 -13.85 9.38 3.33
CA ASN A 80 -13.23 10.61 3.77
C ASN A 80 -14.27 11.73 3.70
N ASN A 81 -14.71 12.18 4.88
CA ASN A 81 -15.79 13.15 5.03
C ASN A 81 -15.32 14.60 4.83
N ASP A 82 -14.01 14.84 4.69
CA ASP A 82 -13.49 16.15 4.30
C ASP A 82 -13.80 16.41 2.82
N ILE A 83 -14.82 17.24 2.58
CA ILE A 83 -15.25 17.66 1.25
C ILE A 83 -14.27 18.63 0.57
N THR A 84 -13.31 19.21 1.29
CA THR A 84 -12.31 20.12 0.71
C THR A 84 -11.21 19.37 -0.06
N ILE A 85 -11.04 18.07 0.21
CA ILE A 85 -10.12 17.20 -0.52
C ILE A 85 -10.77 16.85 -1.87
N PRO A 86 -10.19 17.23 -3.03
CA PRO A 86 -10.78 17.03 -4.36
C PRO A 86 -10.67 15.58 -4.86
N LEU A 87 -10.43 14.64 -3.96
CA LEU A 87 -10.18 13.23 -4.23
C LEU A 87 -11.15 12.36 -3.42
N VAL A 88 -11.63 11.29 -4.02
CA VAL A 88 -12.37 10.21 -3.37
C VAL A 88 -11.54 8.92 -3.52
N ARG A 89 -11.48 8.09 -2.47
CA ARG A 89 -10.84 6.77 -2.54
C ARG A 89 -11.91 5.69 -2.59
N ALA A 90 -11.69 4.64 -3.38
CA ALA A 90 -12.53 3.46 -3.42
C ALA A 90 -11.67 2.21 -3.47
N ALA A 91 -12.14 1.07 -2.96
CA ALA A 91 -11.41 -0.20 -3.04
C ALA A 91 -12.31 -1.42 -3.16
N THR A 92 -11.78 -2.48 -3.75
CA THR A 92 -12.39 -3.81 -3.81
C THR A 92 -11.38 -4.91 -3.49
N ARG A 93 -11.90 -6.06 -3.07
CA ARG A 93 -11.11 -7.24 -2.70
C ARG A 93 -11.20 -8.28 -3.82
N ILE A 94 -10.05 -8.81 -4.22
CA ILE A 94 -9.93 -9.83 -5.27
C ILE A 94 -9.70 -11.20 -4.62
N THR A 95 -8.71 -11.28 -3.71
CA THR A 95 -8.45 -12.45 -2.86
C THR A 95 -8.23 -12.00 -1.40
N PRO A 96 -7.95 -12.90 -0.43
CA PRO A 96 -7.51 -12.48 0.89
C PRO A 96 -6.19 -11.69 0.92
N TYR A 97 -5.38 -11.81 -0.12
CA TYR A 97 -4.04 -11.24 -0.24
C TYR A 97 -3.89 -10.27 -1.41
N LEU A 98 -4.93 -10.04 -2.20
CA LEU A 98 -4.90 -9.16 -3.38
C LEU A 98 -6.11 -8.22 -3.38
N TYR A 99 -5.81 -6.93 -3.44
CA TYR A 99 -6.77 -5.82 -3.35
C TYR A 99 -6.54 -4.86 -4.50
N SER A 100 -7.60 -4.24 -5.02
CA SER A 100 -7.46 -3.13 -5.97
C SER A 100 -8.16 -1.90 -5.42
N SER A 101 -7.47 -0.76 -5.48
CA SER A 101 -7.98 0.53 -5.03
C SER A 101 -7.88 1.57 -6.13
N ALA A 102 -8.65 2.64 -6.00
CA ALA A 102 -8.67 3.73 -6.94
C ALA A 102 -8.68 5.07 -6.21
N VAL A 103 -7.99 6.05 -6.79
CA VAL A 103 -8.13 7.46 -6.49
C VAL A 103 -8.97 8.08 -7.62
N LEU A 104 -10.10 8.67 -7.24
CA LEU A 104 -11.08 9.28 -8.13
C LEU A 104 -11.07 10.80 -7.94
N GLU A 105 -11.29 11.53 -9.02
CA GLU A 105 -11.53 12.98 -8.97
C GLU A 105 -12.95 13.26 -8.44
N ARG A 106 -13.07 14.14 -7.43
CA ARG A 106 -14.36 14.47 -6.82
C ARG A 106 -15.23 15.23 -7.82
N GLY A 107 -16.47 14.77 -8.03
CA GLY A 107 -17.47 15.41 -8.89
C GLY A 107 -17.53 14.85 -10.31
N SER A 108 -16.41 14.41 -10.88
CA SER A 108 -16.39 13.66 -12.16
C SER A 108 -16.37 12.14 -11.97
N GLU A 109 -15.93 11.66 -10.79
CA GLU A 109 -15.73 10.24 -10.44
C GLU A 109 -14.77 9.48 -11.38
N LYS A 110 -14.02 10.23 -12.20
CA LYS A 110 -13.00 9.71 -13.11
C LYS A 110 -11.78 9.25 -12.34
N ILE A 111 -11.17 8.16 -12.81
CA ILE A 111 -9.98 7.56 -12.20
C ILE A 111 -8.76 8.46 -12.46
N LYS A 112 -8.12 8.96 -11.40
CA LYS A 112 -6.78 9.59 -11.47
C LYS A 112 -5.66 8.56 -11.28
N SER A 113 -5.90 7.52 -10.50
CA SER A 113 -5.00 6.36 -10.43
C SER A 113 -5.76 5.10 -10.03
N LEU A 114 -5.38 3.95 -10.61
CA LEU A 114 -5.78 2.62 -10.16
C LEU A 114 -4.55 1.93 -9.55
N GLN A 115 -4.73 1.23 -8.43
CA GLN A 115 -3.69 0.43 -7.77
C GLN A 115 -4.12 -1.04 -7.65
N LEU A 116 -3.13 -1.93 -7.57
CA LEU A 116 -3.27 -3.34 -7.22
C LEU A 116 -2.21 -3.67 -6.16
N THR A 117 -2.64 -3.98 -4.94
CA THR A 117 -1.78 -4.28 -3.80
C THR A 117 -1.83 -5.76 -3.48
N LEU A 118 -0.67 -6.41 -3.56
CA LEU A 118 -0.40 -7.77 -3.11
C LEU A 118 0.15 -7.74 -1.68
N ILE A 119 -0.38 -8.60 -0.82
CA ILE A 119 0.14 -8.91 0.52
C ILE A 119 0.96 -10.19 0.41
N HIS A 120 2.24 -10.13 0.77
CA HIS A 120 3.13 -11.28 0.72
C HIS A 120 2.90 -12.24 1.88
N THR A 121 3.08 -13.53 1.57
CA THR A 121 2.90 -14.68 2.47
C THR A 121 4.15 -15.56 2.43
N PRO A 122 5.32 -15.08 2.89
CA PRO A 122 6.59 -15.82 2.80
C PRO A 122 6.58 -17.16 3.56
N GLU A 123 5.71 -17.31 4.56
CA GLU A 123 5.48 -18.56 5.30
C GLU A 123 4.49 -19.52 4.58
N SER A 124 4.04 -19.21 3.37
CA SER A 124 3.12 -20.07 2.58
C SER A 124 3.40 -19.95 1.07
N PRO A 125 4.48 -20.58 0.56
CA PRO A 125 4.94 -20.42 -0.83
C PRO A 125 3.89 -20.74 -1.90
N GLU A 126 2.97 -21.65 -1.63
CA GLU A 126 1.87 -22.02 -2.53
C GLU A 126 0.84 -20.89 -2.66
N ILE A 127 0.52 -20.23 -1.54
CA ILE A 127 -0.39 -19.07 -1.49
C ILE A 127 0.28 -17.86 -2.14
N GLU A 128 1.57 -17.63 -1.85
CA GLU A 128 2.38 -16.59 -2.45
C GLU A 128 2.37 -16.71 -3.98
N LYS A 129 2.75 -17.89 -4.50
CA LYS A 129 2.75 -18.18 -5.93
C LYS A 129 1.35 -18.00 -6.55
N GLN A 130 0.30 -18.50 -5.91
CA GLN A 130 -1.07 -18.36 -6.41
C GLN A 130 -1.48 -16.88 -6.54
N ASN A 131 -1.16 -16.04 -5.55
CA ASN A 131 -1.54 -14.63 -5.58
C ASN A 131 -0.66 -13.80 -6.51
N LEU A 132 0.62 -14.15 -6.70
CA LEU A 132 1.46 -13.61 -7.77
C LEU A 132 0.90 -13.95 -9.16
N GLU A 133 0.51 -15.21 -9.41
CA GLU A 133 -0.10 -15.61 -10.67
C GLU A 133 -1.44 -14.93 -10.95
N ILE A 134 -2.24 -14.63 -9.91
CA ILE A 134 -3.47 -13.86 -10.04
C ILE A 134 -3.15 -12.38 -10.29
N ALA A 135 -2.22 -11.79 -9.53
CA ALA A 135 -1.81 -10.40 -9.69
C ALA A 135 -1.29 -10.10 -11.09
N THR A 136 -0.40 -10.95 -11.64
CA THR A 136 0.08 -10.88 -13.03
C THR A 136 -1.05 -10.82 -14.05
N LYS A 137 -2.13 -11.60 -13.85
CA LYS A 137 -3.31 -11.61 -14.73
C LYS A 137 -4.10 -10.29 -14.60
N TYR A 138 -4.34 -9.80 -13.39
CA TYR A 138 -5.00 -8.49 -13.18
C TYR A 138 -4.18 -7.32 -13.73
N ILE A 139 -2.86 -7.30 -13.55
CA ILE A 139 -1.97 -6.28 -14.12
C ILE A 139 -2.08 -6.30 -15.64
N THR A 140 -1.90 -7.46 -16.28
CA THR A 140 -2.03 -7.62 -17.74
C THR A 140 -3.36 -7.07 -18.26
N SER A 141 -4.47 -7.47 -17.63
CA SER A 141 -5.82 -7.07 -18.05
C SER A 141 -6.15 -5.60 -17.76
N PHE A 142 -5.58 -4.99 -16.72
CA PHE A 142 -5.71 -3.55 -16.48
C PHE A 142 -4.85 -2.75 -17.46
N VAL A 143 -3.59 -3.14 -17.65
CA VAL A 143 -2.62 -2.47 -18.54
C VAL A 143 -3.20 -2.36 -19.96
N ALA A 144 -3.68 -3.48 -20.53
CA ALA A 144 -4.33 -3.52 -21.85
C ALA A 144 -5.75 -2.92 -21.90
N GLN A 145 -6.27 -2.39 -20.78
CA GLN A 145 -7.55 -1.69 -20.72
C GLN A 145 -7.39 -0.17 -20.53
N PHE A 146 -6.32 0.28 -19.88
CA PHE A 146 -5.97 1.71 -19.82
C PHE A 146 -5.17 2.16 -21.04
N ASP A 147 -4.29 1.31 -21.58
CA ASP A 147 -3.64 1.52 -22.88
C ASP A 147 -4.16 0.51 -23.90
N VAL A 148 -4.77 1.00 -24.98
CA VAL A 148 -5.27 0.17 -26.10
C VAL A 148 -4.26 0.03 -27.24
N SER A 149 -3.11 0.69 -27.13
CA SER A 149 -2.00 0.68 -28.09
C SER A 149 -0.75 -0.04 -27.58
N ILE A 150 -0.72 -0.43 -26.30
CA ILE A 150 0.42 -1.12 -25.69
C ILE A 150 0.70 -2.48 -26.34
N THR A 151 1.98 -2.74 -26.60
CA THR A 151 2.45 -3.99 -27.21
C THR A 151 2.65 -5.11 -26.17
N PRO A 152 2.63 -6.39 -26.58
CA PRO A 152 2.97 -7.51 -25.68
C PRO A 152 4.35 -7.37 -25.01
N THR A 153 5.33 -6.78 -25.70
CA THR A 153 6.67 -6.49 -25.15
C THR A 153 6.59 -5.51 -23.99
N GLN A 154 5.87 -4.39 -24.16
CA GLN A 154 5.69 -3.38 -23.11
C GLN A 154 4.85 -3.90 -21.94
N ILE A 155 3.90 -4.81 -22.18
CA ILE A 155 3.20 -5.54 -21.10
C ILE A 155 4.22 -6.36 -20.30
N GLN A 156 5.13 -7.09 -20.95
CA GLN A 156 6.17 -7.84 -20.25
C GLN A 156 7.15 -6.94 -19.50
N GLU A 157 7.57 -5.81 -20.08
CA GLU A 157 8.40 -4.79 -19.42
C GLU A 157 7.76 -4.31 -18.11
N VAL A 158 6.44 -4.08 -18.10
CA VAL A 158 5.68 -3.69 -16.89
C VAL A 158 5.56 -4.82 -15.88
N LEU A 159 5.34 -6.07 -16.33
CA LEU A 159 5.31 -7.24 -15.44
C LEU A 159 6.68 -7.51 -14.79
N ASP A 160 7.77 -7.25 -15.50
CA ASP A 160 9.14 -7.39 -15.00
C ASP A 160 9.47 -6.36 -13.91
N LEU A 161 8.70 -5.28 -13.77
CA LEU A 161 8.79 -4.37 -12.62
C LEU A 161 8.11 -4.96 -11.37
N PHE A 162 6.97 -5.63 -11.55
CA PHE A 162 6.19 -6.25 -10.47
C PHE A 162 6.77 -7.59 -10.00
N ALA A 163 7.56 -8.26 -10.84
CA ALA A 163 8.25 -9.50 -10.50
C ALA A 163 9.16 -9.33 -9.26
N PHE A 164 8.83 -10.04 -8.17
CA PHE A 164 9.59 -10.02 -6.93
C PHE A 164 11.06 -10.40 -7.16
N LYS A 165 11.97 -9.47 -6.88
CA LYS A 165 13.42 -9.60 -7.09
C LYS A 165 14.15 -9.34 -5.77
N ASN A 166 15.13 -10.18 -5.44
CA ASN A 166 15.98 -9.94 -4.26
C ASN A 166 16.65 -8.55 -4.38
N ASN A 167 16.63 -7.77 -3.29
CA ASN A 167 16.88 -6.31 -3.28
C ASN A 167 15.86 -5.50 -4.11
N ILE A 168 14.58 -5.54 -3.74
CA ILE A 168 13.55 -4.70 -4.36
C ILE A 168 13.76 -3.22 -3.98
N PRO A 169 13.80 -2.27 -4.95
CA PRO A 169 13.72 -0.84 -4.66
C PRO A 169 12.37 -0.46 -4.00
N VAL A 170 12.39 0.47 -3.06
CA VAL A 170 11.16 0.97 -2.39
C VAL A 170 10.18 1.61 -3.39
N TYR A 171 10.70 2.20 -4.46
CA TYR A 171 9.94 2.83 -5.54
C TYR A 171 10.59 2.57 -6.90
N ILE A 172 9.79 2.22 -7.91
CA ILE A 172 10.16 2.20 -9.32
C ILE A 172 9.03 2.88 -10.11
N SER A 173 9.36 3.66 -11.13
CA SER A 173 8.36 4.14 -12.11
C SER A 173 8.86 4.01 -13.54
N HIS A 174 7.97 3.60 -14.44
CA HIS A 174 8.21 3.45 -15.87
C HIS A 174 7.06 4.10 -16.65
N ASN A 175 7.35 4.76 -17.78
CA ASN A 175 6.35 5.47 -18.57
C ASN A 175 6.21 4.81 -19.95
N VAL A 176 4.98 4.45 -20.33
CA VAL A 176 4.64 4.02 -21.70
C VAL A 176 3.63 5.02 -22.25
N GLY A 177 4.02 5.74 -23.30
CA GLY A 177 3.17 6.78 -23.89
C GLY A 177 2.68 7.79 -22.85
N ALA A 178 1.35 7.94 -22.76
CA ALA A 178 0.68 8.85 -21.83
C ALA A 178 0.37 8.24 -20.45
N ILE A 179 0.95 7.08 -20.10
CA ILE A 179 0.70 6.37 -18.84
C ILE A 179 2.00 6.18 -18.07
N ARG A 180 1.92 6.37 -16.74
CA ARG A 180 2.96 5.98 -15.78
C ARG A 180 2.52 4.74 -15.03
N TYR A 181 3.38 3.74 -15.03
CA TYR A 181 3.33 2.58 -14.17
C TYR A 181 4.27 2.78 -12.98
N ILE A 182 3.83 2.38 -11.79
CA ILE A 182 4.61 2.45 -10.55
C ILE A 182 4.61 1.09 -9.88
N ILE A 183 5.73 0.76 -9.25
CA ILE A 183 5.83 -0.29 -8.23
C ILE A 183 6.33 0.38 -6.94
N THR A 184 5.67 0.11 -5.81
CA THR A 184 6.16 0.48 -4.48
C THR A 184 6.15 -0.71 -3.54
N ASN A 185 7.19 -0.82 -2.71
CA ASN A 185 7.39 -1.95 -1.80
C ASN A 185 7.45 -1.47 -0.36
N GLU A 186 6.45 -1.81 0.44
CA GLU A 186 6.39 -1.48 1.86
C GLU A 186 7.11 -2.57 2.66
N GLY A 187 8.43 -2.46 2.69
CA GLY A 187 9.32 -3.49 3.23
C GLY A 187 9.24 -4.77 2.41
N THR A 188 9.01 -5.91 3.08
CA THR A 188 8.80 -7.23 2.45
C THR A 188 7.34 -7.69 2.51
N GLN A 189 6.41 -6.84 2.96
CA GLN A 189 5.04 -7.25 3.28
C GLN A 189 4.02 -6.90 2.19
N LEU A 190 4.17 -5.75 1.53
CA LEU A 190 3.26 -5.29 0.49
C LEU A 190 4.02 -4.86 -0.77
N THR A 191 3.57 -5.34 -1.94
CA THR A 191 3.91 -4.76 -3.24
C THR A 191 2.67 -4.13 -3.84
N THR A 192 2.71 -2.83 -4.12
CA THR A 192 1.65 -2.11 -4.82
C THR A 192 2.10 -1.74 -6.23
N PHE A 193 1.40 -2.27 -7.24
CA PHE A 193 1.42 -1.76 -8.60
C PHE A 193 0.41 -0.62 -8.75
N ALA A 194 0.71 0.41 -9.53
CA ALA A 194 -0.24 1.47 -9.85
C ALA A 194 -0.14 1.95 -11.31
N ILE A 195 -1.26 2.42 -11.84
CA ILE A 195 -1.44 3.04 -13.15
C ILE A 195 -1.93 4.48 -12.94
N GLU A 196 -1.27 5.45 -13.58
CA GLU A 196 -1.69 6.86 -13.65
C GLU A 196 -1.64 7.36 -15.11
N PRO A 197 -2.47 8.35 -15.49
CA PRO A 197 -2.22 9.14 -16.67
C PRO A 197 -1.10 10.15 -16.39
N ILE A 198 -0.27 10.44 -17.39
CA ILE A 198 0.71 11.53 -17.35
C ILE A 198 0.50 12.48 -18.52
N LYS A 199 0.72 13.77 -18.25
CA LYS A 199 0.80 14.77 -19.33
C LYS A 199 2.06 14.48 -20.16
N LEU A 200 1.89 14.21 -21.44
CA LEU A 200 3.00 14.14 -22.39
C LEU A 200 3.67 15.51 -22.49
N SER A 201 4.94 15.57 -22.07
CA SER A 201 5.82 16.72 -22.32
C SER A 201 6.56 16.50 -23.64
N LEU A 202 6.45 17.44 -24.57
CA LEU A 202 7.14 17.41 -25.88
C LEU A 202 8.63 17.79 -25.75
N ASN A 203 9.33 17.15 -24.81
CA ASN A 203 10.75 17.39 -24.54
C ASN A 203 11.58 16.28 -25.20
N SER A 204 11.92 16.49 -26.47
CA SER A 204 12.72 15.57 -27.28
C SER A 204 14.22 15.60 -26.93
N ASN A 205 14.58 15.22 -25.70
CA ASN A 205 15.96 14.91 -25.32
C ASN A 205 16.14 13.39 -25.25
N ILE A 206 16.79 12.83 -26.25
CA ILE A 206 17.21 11.42 -26.27
C ILE A 206 18.54 11.33 -25.50
N ASP A 207 18.47 11.34 -24.17
CA ASP A 207 19.60 10.99 -23.33
C ASP A 207 19.71 9.46 -23.23
N SER A 208 20.25 8.85 -24.29
CA SER A 208 20.64 7.44 -24.31
C SER A 208 21.84 7.20 -23.38
N ALA A 209 21.57 7.08 -22.08
CA ALA A 209 22.56 6.85 -21.04
C ALA A 209 22.46 5.42 -20.45
N ILE A 210 22.83 4.42 -21.26
CA ILE A 210 23.21 3.09 -20.76
C ILE A 210 24.74 3.06 -20.58
N PRO A 211 25.22 2.77 -19.37
CA PRO A 211 26.40 1.95 -19.13
C PRO A 211 26.00 0.51 -18.72
#